data_AF-A0A9Q0RET5-F1
#
_entry.id   AF-A0A9Q0RET5-F1
#
_cell.length_a   1.000
_cell.length_b   1.000
_cell.length_c   1.000
_cell.angle_alpha   90.00
_cell.angle_beta   90.00
_cell.angle_gamma   90.00
#
_symmetry.space_group_name_H-M   'P 1'
#
loop_
_entity.id
_entity.type
_entity.pdbx_description
1 polymer ?
#
loop_
_entity_poly.entity_id
_entity_poly.type
_entity_poly.pdbx_seq_one_letter_code
_entity_poly.pdbx_strand_id
1 'polypeptide(L)'
;MMEKTIQQNNSKEKKETNQETNQETISQMTQTPNVDDFSITHPLHSPWVFWAMVQKKQTAQNDWQSQLVKIYKCETVEEFWGLVDNIRKPSEIENWNQLFLFKDGILPEWEDIENKDGGSWQIQVKKPNPKSRNRNWSERIDNAWKNISLSLIGEQFPNSELVCGAAVTIRPAFCRISLWTKFSDEENQMKIGRHFKTDLEGFSENITFCFHSDRPKQQRGNQPKYKI
;
A
#
# COMPACT_ATOMS: atom_id res chain seq x y z
N MET A 1 -13.40 18.44 62.29
CA MET A 1 -13.46 17.16 61.54
C MET A 1 -14.50 17.15 60.42
N MET A 2 -15.58 17.95 60.51
CA MET A 2 -16.67 17.96 59.52
C MET A 2 -16.38 18.71 58.19
N GLU A 3 -15.51 19.72 58.17
CA GLU A 3 -15.25 20.51 56.95
C GLU A 3 -14.43 19.77 55.87
N LYS A 4 -13.55 18.85 56.27
CA LYS A 4 -12.73 18.05 55.33
C LYS A 4 -13.55 17.03 54.55
N THR A 5 -14.66 16.55 55.12
CA THR A 5 -15.54 15.55 54.50
C THR A 5 -16.40 16.15 53.37
N ILE A 6 -16.83 17.41 53.52
CA ILE A 6 -17.68 18.10 52.53
C ILE A 6 -16.88 18.46 51.26
N GLN A 7 -15.61 18.87 51.39
CA GLN A 7 -14.74 19.17 50.24
C GLN A 7 -14.37 17.92 49.42
N GLN A 8 -14.23 16.76 50.05
CA GLN A 8 -13.96 15.49 49.36
C GLN A 8 -15.18 14.95 48.59
N ASN A 9 -16.39 15.14 49.10
CA ASN A 9 -17.61 14.71 48.39
C ASN A 9 -17.88 15.58 47.16
N ASN A 10 -17.75 16.90 47.27
CA ASN A 10 -17.93 17.82 46.13
C ASN A 10 -16.92 17.63 45.00
N SER A 11 -15.73 17.07 45.28
CA SER A 11 -14.69 16.80 44.28
C SER A 11 -14.81 15.41 43.65
N LYS A 12 -15.51 14.47 44.29
CA LYS A 12 -15.90 13.19 43.70
C LYS A 12 -17.12 13.35 42.79
N GLU A 13 -18.17 14.02 43.25
CA GLU A 13 -19.37 14.30 42.45
C GLU A 13 -19.02 15.08 41.18
N LYS A 14 -18.20 16.14 41.27
CA LYS A 14 -17.73 16.88 40.08
C LYS A 14 -16.90 16.04 39.09
N LYS A 15 -16.21 14.99 39.56
CA LYS A 15 -15.46 14.08 38.68
C LYS A 15 -16.38 13.07 38.01
N GLU A 16 -17.36 12.55 38.74
CA GLU A 16 -18.38 11.62 38.21
C GLU A 16 -19.26 12.34 37.19
N THR A 17 -19.76 13.54 37.49
CA THR A 17 -20.55 14.33 36.53
C THR A 17 -19.75 14.69 35.27
N ASN A 18 -18.46 15.07 35.39
CA ASN A 18 -17.63 15.36 34.21
C ASN A 18 -17.32 14.09 33.37
N GLN A 19 -17.26 12.91 33.97
CA GLN A 19 -17.05 11.66 33.24
C GLN A 19 -18.31 11.23 32.50
N GLU A 20 -19.49 11.34 33.11
CA GLU A 20 -20.78 11.06 32.48
C GLU A 20 -21.07 12.04 31.33
N THR A 21 -20.85 13.34 31.55
CA THR A 21 -21.05 14.36 30.50
C THR A 21 -20.12 14.13 29.29
N ASN A 22 -18.89 13.69 29.53
CA ASN A 22 -17.96 13.35 28.44
C ASN A 22 -18.36 12.07 27.71
N GLN A 23 -18.88 11.05 28.41
CA GLN A 23 -19.35 9.81 27.78
C GLN A 23 -20.61 10.04 26.94
N GLU A 24 -21.55 10.88 27.40
CA GLU A 24 -22.71 11.27 26.62
C GLU A 24 -22.31 12.08 25.38
N THR A 25 -21.36 13.00 25.52
CA THR A 25 -20.84 13.80 24.40
C THR A 25 -20.13 12.91 23.36
N ILE A 26 -19.33 11.93 23.80
CA ILE A 26 -18.69 10.93 22.93
C ILE A 26 -19.75 10.07 22.23
N SER A 27 -20.76 9.59 22.96
CA SER A 27 -21.84 8.77 22.40
C SER A 27 -22.69 9.52 21.37
N GLN A 28 -22.79 10.84 21.47
CA GLN A 28 -23.44 11.69 20.46
C GLN A 28 -22.56 11.94 19.22
N MET A 29 -21.24 11.85 19.35
CA MET A 29 -20.29 12.06 18.25
C MET A 29 -19.89 10.76 17.54
N THR A 30 -20.04 9.60 18.18
CA THR A 30 -19.67 8.30 17.63
C THR A 30 -20.83 7.31 17.69
N GLN A 31 -21.35 6.90 16.54
CA GLN A 31 -22.05 5.62 16.43
C GLN A 31 -20.99 4.54 16.34
N THR A 32 -20.58 3.98 17.48
CA THR A 32 -19.74 2.78 17.46
C THR A 32 -20.62 1.62 16.98
N PRO A 33 -20.29 0.97 15.85
CA PRO A 33 -20.98 -0.27 15.47
C PRO A 33 -20.91 -1.25 16.64
N ASN A 34 -21.96 -2.05 16.81
CA ASN A 34 -21.86 -3.16 17.75
C ASN A 34 -20.70 -4.06 17.28
N VAL A 35 -19.68 -4.23 18.12
CA VAL A 35 -18.43 -4.92 17.73
C VAL A 35 -18.69 -6.39 17.36
N ASP A 36 -19.80 -6.95 17.83
CA ASP A 36 -20.25 -8.31 17.52
C ASP A 36 -21.19 -8.40 16.30
N ASP A 37 -21.48 -7.26 15.63
CA ASP A 37 -22.31 -7.23 14.42
C ASP A 37 -21.43 -7.22 13.17
N PHE A 38 -21.07 -8.42 12.72
CA PHE A 38 -20.31 -8.65 11.48
C PHE A 38 -21.11 -8.37 10.19
N SER A 39 -22.35 -7.87 10.28
CA SER A 39 -23.11 -7.48 9.07
C SER A 39 -22.73 -6.10 8.54
N ILE A 40 -22.07 -5.27 9.35
CA ILE A 40 -21.61 -3.94 8.96
C ILE A 40 -20.23 -4.06 8.33
N THR A 41 -20.11 -3.62 7.07
CA THR A 41 -18.84 -3.56 6.34
C THR A 41 -18.54 -2.13 5.91
N HIS A 42 -17.27 -1.83 5.68
CA HIS A 42 -16.82 -0.51 5.24
C HIS A 42 -16.44 -0.58 3.75
N PRO A 43 -17.27 -0.08 2.83
CA PRO A 43 -16.98 -0.14 1.40
C PRO A 43 -15.76 0.70 1.05
N LEU A 44 -14.92 0.17 0.15
CA LEU A 44 -13.83 0.91 -0.46
C LEU A 44 -14.40 1.87 -1.52
N HIS A 45 -13.71 2.99 -1.74
CA HIS A 45 -14.09 3.95 -2.79
C HIS A 45 -14.03 3.30 -4.19
N SER A 46 -12.92 2.62 -4.48
CA SER A 46 -12.74 1.79 -5.67
C SER A 46 -12.56 0.34 -5.24
N PRO A 47 -13.08 -0.66 -5.99
CA PRO A 47 -12.66 -2.03 -5.81
C PRO A 47 -11.20 -2.24 -6.22
N TRP A 48 -10.49 -3.12 -5.52
CA TRP A 48 -9.09 -3.43 -5.76
C TRP A 48 -8.86 -4.93 -5.92
N VAL A 49 -7.92 -5.30 -6.77
CA VAL A 49 -7.63 -6.69 -7.12
C VAL A 49 -6.18 -7.02 -6.82
N PHE A 50 -5.98 -8.06 -6.02
CA PHE A 50 -4.67 -8.66 -5.81
C PHE A 50 -4.36 -9.65 -6.93
N TRP A 51 -3.15 -9.58 -7.46
CA TRP A 51 -2.63 -10.51 -8.45
C TRP A 51 -1.28 -11.06 -8.01
N ALA A 52 -0.96 -12.28 -8.42
CA ALA A 52 0.38 -12.84 -8.30
C ALA A 52 0.89 -13.23 -9.68
N MET A 53 2.20 -13.07 -9.86
CA MET A 53 2.91 -13.72 -10.94
C MET A 53 3.94 -14.70 -10.39
N VAL A 54 3.80 -15.95 -10.81
CA VAL A 54 4.69 -17.04 -10.41
C VAL A 54 5.49 -17.49 -11.62
N GLN A 55 6.81 -17.24 -11.60
CA GLN A 55 7.67 -17.72 -12.66
C GLN A 55 7.90 -19.23 -12.53
N LYS A 56 7.40 -20.00 -13.49
CA LYS A 56 7.69 -21.44 -13.58
C LYS A 56 9.10 -21.63 -14.16
N LYS A 57 9.92 -22.46 -13.52
CA LYS A 57 11.34 -22.73 -13.89
C LYS A 57 11.55 -23.27 -15.32
N GLN A 58 10.50 -23.60 -16.08
CA GLN A 58 10.60 -24.30 -17.38
C GLN A 58 9.71 -23.74 -18.50
N THR A 59 9.02 -22.62 -18.33
CA THR A 59 8.24 -22.03 -19.42
C THR A 59 9.14 -21.17 -20.31
N ALA A 60 9.09 -21.43 -21.62
CA ALA A 60 9.70 -20.58 -22.64
C ALA A 60 9.30 -19.11 -22.44
N GLN A 61 10.18 -18.21 -22.86
CA GLN A 61 10.20 -16.77 -22.61
C GLN A 61 8.93 -15.97 -23.01
N ASN A 62 7.89 -16.61 -23.54
CA ASN A 62 6.83 -15.96 -24.33
C ASN A 62 5.40 -16.08 -23.78
N ASP A 63 5.19 -16.51 -22.53
CA ASP A 63 3.83 -16.56 -21.98
C ASP A 63 3.74 -15.90 -20.59
N TRP A 64 4.09 -14.61 -20.54
CA TRP A 64 3.96 -13.76 -19.36
C TRP A 64 2.50 -13.70 -18.89
N GLN A 65 1.57 -13.60 -19.83
CA GLN A 65 0.14 -13.48 -19.53
C GLN A 65 -0.40 -14.74 -18.84
N SER A 66 0.05 -15.95 -19.22
CA SER A 66 -0.37 -17.17 -18.51
C SER A 66 0.21 -17.36 -17.11
N GLN A 67 1.17 -16.52 -16.71
CA GLN A 67 1.75 -16.54 -15.36
C GLN A 67 1.06 -15.59 -14.39
N LEU A 68 0.23 -14.66 -14.89
CA LEU A 68 -0.51 -13.71 -14.08
C LEU A 68 -1.81 -14.33 -13.57
N VAL A 69 -1.96 -14.43 -12.25
CA VAL A 69 -3.10 -15.06 -11.59
C VAL A 69 -3.81 -14.04 -10.71
N LYS A 70 -5.13 -13.87 -10.92
CA LYS A 70 -6.00 -13.11 -10.02
C LYS A 70 -6.12 -13.88 -8.70
N ILE A 71 -5.76 -13.24 -7.59
CA ILE A 71 -5.88 -13.82 -6.25
C ILE A 71 -7.29 -13.57 -5.72
N TYR A 72 -7.66 -12.29 -5.57
CA TYR A 72 -8.92 -11.89 -4.96
C TYR A 72 -9.25 -10.43 -5.29
N LYS A 73 -10.54 -10.10 -5.32
CA LYS A 73 -11.06 -8.74 -5.49
C LYS A 73 -11.67 -8.30 -4.16
N CYS A 74 -11.20 -7.18 -3.61
CA CYS A 74 -11.71 -6.56 -2.40
C CYS A 74 -12.61 -5.37 -2.78
N GLU A 75 -13.81 -5.33 -2.20
CA GLU A 75 -14.77 -4.22 -2.32
C GLU A 75 -14.98 -3.53 -0.96
N THR A 76 -14.50 -4.15 0.13
CA THR A 76 -14.59 -3.64 1.51
C THR A 76 -13.23 -3.66 2.23
N VAL A 77 -13.12 -2.87 3.31
CA VAL A 77 -11.94 -2.83 4.19
C VAL A 77 -11.73 -4.18 4.87
N GLU A 78 -12.81 -4.86 5.26
CA GLU A 78 -12.79 -6.16 5.92
C GLU A 78 -12.23 -7.24 5.00
N GLU A 79 -12.65 -7.28 3.74
CA GLU A 79 -12.10 -8.19 2.73
C GLU A 79 -10.61 -7.94 2.48
N PHE A 80 -10.20 -6.67 2.47
CA PHE A 80 -8.79 -6.32 2.33
C PHE A 80 -7.95 -6.89 3.49
N TRP A 81 -8.34 -6.65 4.75
CA TRP A 81 -7.61 -7.17 5.91
C TRP A 81 -7.67 -8.69 6.00
N GLY A 82 -8.85 -9.27 5.72
CA GLY A 82 -9.02 -10.72 5.64
C GLY A 82 -8.07 -11.38 4.63
N LEU A 83 -7.71 -10.69 3.56
CA LEU A 83 -6.74 -11.17 2.58
C LEU A 83 -5.30 -10.87 2.96
N VAL A 84 -4.96 -9.62 3.29
CA VAL A 84 -3.59 -9.15 3.51
C VAL A 84 -2.89 -9.91 4.65
N ASP A 85 -3.63 -10.27 5.70
CA ASP A 85 -3.08 -11.03 6.81
C ASP A 85 -2.88 -12.52 6.50
N ASN A 86 -3.45 -13.02 5.39
CA ASN A 86 -3.44 -14.44 5.00
C ASN A 86 -2.63 -14.74 3.72
N ILE A 87 -2.18 -13.74 2.98
CA ILE A 87 -1.25 -13.91 1.86
C ILE A 87 0.21 -13.79 2.31
N ARG A 88 1.14 -14.39 1.55
CA ARG A 88 2.57 -14.24 1.81
C ARG A 88 2.97 -12.77 1.71
N LYS A 89 3.72 -12.30 2.71
CA LYS A 89 4.30 -10.96 2.70
C LYS A 89 5.39 -10.87 1.63
N PRO A 90 5.70 -9.67 1.12
CA PRO A 90 6.73 -9.55 0.09
C PRO A 90 8.09 -10.13 0.47
N SER A 91 8.48 -10.08 1.75
CA SER A 91 9.72 -10.69 2.25
C SER A 91 9.74 -12.23 2.21
N GLU A 92 8.57 -12.86 2.13
CA GLU A 92 8.35 -14.33 2.12
C GLU A 92 8.12 -14.88 0.70
N ILE A 93 7.99 -14.00 -0.29
CA ILE A 93 7.80 -14.38 -1.69
C ILE A 93 9.12 -14.86 -2.28
N GLU A 94 9.07 -15.98 -2.99
CA GLU A 94 10.25 -16.55 -3.67
C GLU A 94 10.80 -15.61 -4.75
N ASN A 95 12.11 -15.71 -4.98
CA ASN A 95 12.77 -14.91 -6.02
C ASN A 95 12.08 -15.10 -7.37
N TRP A 96 12.06 -14.02 -8.14
CA TRP A 96 11.48 -13.90 -9.48
C TRP A 96 9.95 -13.76 -9.54
N ASN A 97 9.25 -14.07 -8.44
CA ASN A 97 7.82 -13.85 -8.32
C ASN A 97 7.48 -12.37 -8.04
N GLN A 98 6.22 -12.03 -8.29
CA GLN A 98 5.70 -10.67 -8.14
C GLN A 98 4.31 -10.72 -7.52
N LEU A 99 4.00 -9.70 -6.74
CA LEU A 99 2.68 -9.46 -6.15
C LEU A 99 2.21 -8.06 -6.58
N PHE A 100 0.94 -7.94 -6.91
CA PHE A 100 0.33 -6.72 -7.44
C PHE A 100 -0.96 -6.41 -6.68
N LEU A 101 -1.27 -5.13 -6.58
CA LEU A 101 -2.55 -4.60 -6.11
C LEU A 101 -2.99 -3.49 -7.08
N PHE A 102 -4.01 -3.76 -7.88
CA PHE A 102 -4.46 -2.85 -8.95
C PHE A 102 -5.95 -2.54 -8.81
N LYS A 103 -6.35 -1.34 -9.23
CA LYS A 103 -7.75 -0.92 -9.27
C LYS A 103 -8.52 -1.86 -10.19
N ASP A 104 -9.74 -2.25 -9.82
CA ASP A 104 -10.54 -3.20 -10.60
C ASP A 104 -10.78 -2.68 -12.03
N GLY A 105 -10.73 -3.58 -13.00
CA GLY A 105 -10.77 -3.25 -14.42
C GLY A 105 -9.43 -2.83 -15.04
N ILE A 106 -8.36 -2.65 -14.26
CA ILE A 106 -7.00 -2.38 -14.77
C ILE A 106 -6.12 -3.60 -14.56
N LEU A 107 -5.62 -4.18 -15.65
CA LEU A 107 -4.69 -5.30 -15.59
C LEU A 107 -3.27 -4.80 -15.27
N PRO A 108 -2.47 -5.52 -14.47
CA PRO A 108 -1.07 -5.18 -14.17
C PRO A 108 -0.12 -5.52 -15.34
N GLU A 109 -0.51 -5.13 -16.56
CA GLU A 109 0.25 -5.28 -17.79
C GLU A 109 0.42 -3.92 -18.48
N TRP A 110 1.48 -3.77 -19.26
CA TRP A 110 1.79 -2.48 -19.88
C TRP A 110 0.94 -2.23 -21.14
N GLU A 111 0.30 -3.27 -21.65
CA GLU A 111 -0.61 -3.23 -22.79
C GLU A 111 -2.01 -2.73 -22.42
N ASP A 112 -2.37 -2.76 -21.14
CA ASP A 112 -3.63 -2.25 -20.63
C ASP A 112 -3.82 -0.76 -21.01
N ILE A 113 -5.04 -0.39 -21.39
CA ILE A 113 -5.38 0.94 -21.89
C ILE A 113 -5.01 2.06 -20.90
N GLU A 114 -5.13 1.80 -19.61
CA GLU A 114 -4.82 2.77 -18.55
C GLU A 114 -3.32 2.85 -18.25
N ASN A 115 -2.55 1.81 -18.59
CA ASN A 115 -1.12 1.73 -18.30
C ASN A 115 -0.22 2.11 -19.48
N LYS A 116 -0.64 1.83 -20.73
CA LYS A 116 0.23 1.88 -21.91
C LYS A 116 0.96 3.20 -22.15
N ASP A 117 0.28 4.32 -21.89
CA ASP A 117 0.82 5.67 -22.08
C ASP A 117 1.39 6.24 -20.77
N GLY A 118 1.17 5.53 -19.66
CA GLY A 118 1.61 5.92 -18.33
C GLY A 118 3.03 5.51 -18.00
N GLY A 119 3.29 5.43 -16.70
CA GLY A 119 4.59 5.05 -16.17
C GLY A 119 4.51 4.56 -14.75
N SER A 120 5.68 4.39 -14.15
CA SER A 120 5.76 3.97 -12.75
C SER A 120 6.87 4.66 -12.01
N TRP A 121 6.56 5.12 -10.80
CA TRP A 121 7.55 5.43 -9.77
C TRP A 121 8.12 4.13 -9.20
N GLN A 122 9.43 4.06 -9.01
CA GLN A 122 10.10 2.84 -8.59
C GLN A 122 11.19 3.12 -7.56
N ILE A 123 11.30 2.23 -6.58
CA ILE A 123 12.45 2.11 -5.70
C ILE A 123 13.08 0.73 -5.87
N GLN A 124 14.41 0.67 -5.86
CA GLN A 124 15.14 -0.60 -5.83
C GLN A 124 15.94 -0.71 -4.54
N VAL A 125 15.50 -1.58 -3.65
CA VAL A 125 16.10 -1.82 -2.33
C VAL A 125 17.00 -3.05 -2.42
N LYS A 126 18.30 -2.86 -2.18
CA LYS A 126 19.25 -3.98 -2.19
C LYS A 126 18.98 -4.94 -1.03
N LYS A 127 19.00 -6.24 -1.29
CA LYS A 127 18.95 -7.25 -0.23
C LYS A 127 20.24 -7.17 0.59
N PRO A 128 20.15 -7.27 1.92
CA PRO A 128 21.34 -7.27 2.75
C PRO A 128 22.20 -8.49 2.41
N ASN A 129 23.52 -8.31 2.42
CA ASN A 129 24.43 -9.44 2.41
C ASN A 129 24.11 -10.33 3.64
N PRO A 130 24.17 -11.67 3.55
CA PRO A 130 24.01 -12.56 4.71
C PRO A 130 24.89 -12.20 5.92
N LYS A 131 26.01 -11.50 5.70
CA LYS A 131 26.92 -11.01 6.75
C LYS A 131 26.55 -9.62 7.30
N SER A 132 25.50 -8.98 6.78
CA SER A 132 25.11 -7.60 7.10
C SER A 132 24.28 -7.52 8.39
N ARG A 133 24.46 -6.42 9.13
CA ARG A 133 23.68 -6.07 10.32
C ARG A 133 22.31 -5.46 10.03
N ASN A 134 21.92 -5.32 8.76
CA ASN A 134 20.62 -4.76 8.37
C ASN A 134 19.51 -5.80 8.60
N ARG A 135 19.21 -6.05 9.89
CA ARG A 135 18.33 -7.12 10.38
C ARG A 135 16.85 -6.85 10.13
N ASN A 136 16.47 -5.62 9.78
CA ASN A 136 15.08 -5.22 9.58
C ASN A 136 14.71 -5.03 8.10
N TRP A 137 15.51 -5.54 7.15
CA TRP A 137 15.20 -5.40 5.72
C TRP A 137 13.82 -5.98 5.38
N SER A 138 13.51 -7.18 5.86
CA SER A 138 12.23 -7.85 5.61
C SER A 138 11.06 -7.02 6.14
N GLU A 139 11.15 -6.61 7.41
CA GLU A 139 10.14 -5.78 8.06
C GLU A 139 9.92 -4.45 7.32
N ARG A 140 11.00 -3.78 6.90
CA ARG A 140 10.90 -2.52 6.15
C ARG A 140 10.20 -2.70 4.80
N ILE A 141 10.49 -3.79 4.09
CA ILE A 141 9.84 -4.10 2.81
C ILE A 141 8.36 -4.41 3.02
N ASP A 142 8.03 -5.21 4.04
CA ASP A 142 6.65 -5.59 4.33
C ASP A 142 5.83 -4.37 4.80
N ASN A 143 6.40 -3.51 5.65
CA ASN A 143 5.76 -2.28 6.10
C ASN A 143 5.56 -1.29 4.94
N ALA A 144 6.55 -1.10 4.07
CA ALA A 144 6.37 -0.25 2.89
C ALA A 144 5.25 -0.76 1.99
N TRP A 145 5.21 -2.06 1.70
CA TRP A 145 4.13 -2.64 0.90
C TRP A 145 2.76 -2.46 1.56
N LYS A 146 2.68 -2.65 2.88
CA LYS A 146 1.46 -2.41 3.67
C LYS A 146 1.02 -0.95 3.59
N ASN A 147 1.92 0.00 3.83
CA ASN A 147 1.64 1.43 3.76
C ASN A 147 1.12 1.82 2.38
N ILE A 148 1.82 1.42 1.31
CA ILE A 148 1.39 1.68 -0.07
C ILE A 148 0.00 1.08 -0.32
N SER A 149 -0.24 -0.15 0.14
CA SER A 149 -1.54 -0.81 -0.04
C SER A 149 -2.66 -0.04 0.67
N LEU A 150 -2.41 0.49 1.87
CA LEU A 150 -3.35 1.34 2.59
C LEU A 150 -3.59 2.68 1.88
N SER A 151 -2.53 3.32 1.38
CA SER A 151 -2.64 4.57 0.61
C SER A 151 -3.43 4.37 -0.69
N LEU A 152 -3.32 3.20 -1.32
CA LEU A 152 -4.13 2.82 -2.49
C LEU A 152 -5.60 2.66 -2.13
N ILE A 153 -5.93 1.73 -1.23
CA ILE A 153 -7.34 1.43 -0.91
C ILE A 153 -8.07 2.58 -0.21
N GLY A 154 -7.32 3.43 0.50
CA GLY A 154 -7.83 4.64 1.15
C GLY A 154 -7.85 5.88 0.25
N GLU A 155 -7.49 5.75 -1.04
CA GLU A 155 -7.42 6.85 -2.01
C GLU A 155 -6.62 8.07 -1.49
N GLN A 156 -5.49 7.82 -0.82
CA GLN A 156 -4.71 8.86 -0.13
C GLN A 156 -3.72 9.59 -1.05
N PHE A 157 -3.42 9.02 -2.22
CA PHE A 157 -2.57 9.67 -3.21
C PHE A 157 -3.24 10.94 -3.75
N PRO A 158 -2.49 12.04 -3.94
CA PRO A 158 -3.00 13.19 -4.68
C PRO A 158 -3.42 12.76 -6.08
N ASN A 159 -4.64 13.14 -6.50
CA ASN A 159 -5.22 12.73 -7.78
C ASN A 159 -5.21 11.20 -7.95
N SER A 160 -5.81 10.51 -6.98
CA SER A 160 -5.80 9.04 -6.90
C SER A 160 -6.46 8.35 -8.10
N GLU A 161 -7.26 9.05 -8.91
CA GLU A 161 -7.79 8.58 -10.19
C GLU A 161 -6.70 8.32 -11.24
N LEU A 162 -5.53 8.95 -11.09
CA LEU A 162 -4.35 8.72 -11.94
C LEU A 162 -3.55 7.49 -11.51
N VAL A 163 -3.81 6.92 -10.33
CA VAL A 163 -3.09 5.75 -9.81
C VAL A 163 -3.78 4.48 -10.30
N CYS A 164 -3.01 3.62 -10.96
CA CYS A 164 -3.49 2.33 -11.47
C CYS A 164 -3.34 1.22 -10.43
N GLY A 165 -2.22 1.21 -9.71
CA GLY A 165 -1.89 0.16 -8.76
C GLY A 165 -0.44 0.15 -8.36
N ALA A 166 -0.05 -0.83 -7.55
CA ALA A 166 1.33 -1.05 -7.15
C ALA A 166 1.76 -2.50 -7.38
N ALA A 167 3.06 -2.69 -7.50
CA ALA A 167 3.69 -3.99 -7.65
C ALA A 167 4.94 -4.09 -6.79
N VAL A 168 5.16 -5.29 -6.25
CA VAL A 168 6.42 -5.68 -5.61
C VAL A 168 7.03 -6.84 -6.36
N THR A 169 8.30 -6.70 -6.70
CA THR A 169 9.06 -7.63 -7.54
C THR A 169 10.27 -8.11 -6.77
N ILE A 170 10.31 -9.41 -6.48
CA ILE A 170 11.40 -10.01 -5.72
C ILE A 170 12.48 -10.51 -6.68
N ARG A 171 13.73 -10.13 -6.43
CA ARG A 171 14.91 -10.61 -7.17
C ARG A 171 15.96 -11.15 -6.19
N PRO A 172 16.92 -11.95 -6.66
CA PRO A 172 17.97 -12.49 -5.80
C PRO A 172 18.80 -11.41 -5.07
N ALA A 173 19.07 -10.28 -5.74
CA ALA A 173 19.94 -9.22 -5.20
C ALA A 173 19.18 -8.00 -4.64
N PHE A 174 17.89 -7.85 -4.94
CA PHE A 174 17.10 -6.68 -4.57
C PHE A 174 15.61 -6.98 -4.52
N CYS A 175 14.86 -6.10 -3.88
CA CYS A 175 13.41 -5.96 -4.05
C CYS A 175 13.14 -4.66 -4.82
N ARG A 176 12.21 -4.69 -5.77
CA ARG A 176 11.71 -3.48 -6.43
C ARG A 176 10.26 -3.28 -6.07
N ILE A 177 9.93 -2.09 -5.58
CA ILE A 177 8.55 -1.67 -5.34
C ILE A 177 8.23 -0.59 -6.34
N SER A 178 7.06 -0.65 -6.97
CA SER A 178 6.64 0.30 -7.99
C SER A 178 5.18 0.71 -7.84
N LEU A 179 4.91 2.00 -7.99
CA LEU A 179 3.58 2.58 -8.11
C LEU A 179 3.33 2.96 -9.56
N TRP A 180 2.25 2.45 -10.15
CA TRP A 180 1.88 2.63 -11.55
C TRP A 180 0.83 3.72 -11.66
N THR A 181 1.00 4.59 -12.64
CA THR A 181 0.13 5.73 -12.88
C THR A 181 -0.17 5.86 -14.35
N LYS A 182 -1.36 6.36 -14.67
CA LYS A 182 -1.73 6.84 -16.00
C LYS A 182 -0.79 7.96 -16.46
N PHE A 183 -0.86 8.30 -17.74
CA PHE A 183 -0.20 9.50 -18.25
C PHE A 183 -0.79 10.76 -17.59
N SER A 184 0.07 11.68 -17.16
CA SER A 184 -0.34 12.99 -16.65
C SER A 184 0.81 13.99 -16.74
N ASP A 185 0.53 15.26 -16.46
CA ASP A 185 1.55 16.30 -16.39
C ASP A 185 2.55 16.07 -15.24
N GLU A 186 3.68 16.78 -15.33
CA GLU A 186 4.76 16.68 -14.36
C GLU A 186 4.33 17.08 -12.94
N GLU A 187 3.43 18.06 -12.79
CA GLU A 187 3.00 18.52 -11.48
C GLU A 187 2.28 17.40 -10.72
N ASN A 188 1.34 16.74 -11.37
CA ASN A 188 0.59 15.62 -10.81
C ASN A 188 1.51 14.41 -10.56
N GLN A 189 2.39 14.09 -11.50
CA GLN A 189 3.36 13.00 -11.32
C GLN A 189 4.28 13.24 -10.12
N MET A 190 4.75 14.47 -9.93
CA MET A 190 5.63 14.81 -8.82
C MET A 190 4.90 14.84 -7.47
N LYS A 191 3.62 15.25 -7.42
CA LYS A 191 2.80 15.14 -6.20
C LYS A 191 2.60 13.69 -5.79
N ILE A 192 2.22 12.82 -6.73
CA ILE A 192 2.06 11.37 -6.50
C ILE A 192 3.39 10.76 -6.06
N GLY A 193 4.49 11.05 -6.76
CA GLY A 193 5.82 10.54 -6.42
C GLY A 193 6.26 10.93 -5.01
N ARG A 194 6.03 12.18 -4.59
CA ARG A 194 6.36 12.62 -3.23
C ARG A 194 5.55 11.89 -2.17
N HIS A 195 4.25 11.66 -2.40
CA HIS A 195 3.43 10.86 -1.49
C HIS A 195 3.93 9.41 -1.42
N PHE A 196 4.21 8.80 -2.57
CA PHE A 196 4.80 7.45 -2.65
C PHE A 196 6.13 7.36 -1.89
N LYS A 197 6.95 8.40 -1.94
CA LYS A 197 8.21 8.47 -1.18
C LYS A 197 7.98 8.49 0.33
N THR A 198 6.89 9.10 0.80
CA THR A 198 6.47 9.07 2.21
C THR A 198 6.03 7.67 2.63
N ASP A 199 5.26 6.96 1.80
CA ASP A 199 4.85 5.57 2.11
C ASP A 199 6.04 4.61 2.22
N LEU A 200 7.12 4.93 1.50
CA LEU A 200 8.43 4.27 1.57
C LEU A 200 9.29 4.75 2.74
N GLU A 201 8.68 5.21 3.84
CA GLU A 201 9.39 5.67 5.03
C GLU A 201 10.44 4.65 5.48
N GLY A 202 11.61 5.17 5.87
CA GLY A 202 12.75 4.35 6.26
C GLY A 202 13.66 3.92 5.11
N PHE A 203 13.33 4.18 3.84
CA PHE A 203 14.25 4.01 2.70
C PHE A 203 14.92 5.33 2.28
N SER A 204 16.26 5.36 2.29
CA SER A 204 17.04 6.53 1.89
C SER A 204 17.31 6.58 0.39
N GLU A 205 17.03 5.50 -0.35
CA GLU A 205 17.22 5.42 -1.79
C GLU A 205 16.26 6.38 -2.53
N ASN A 206 16.79 7.08 -3.53
CA ASN A 206 15.94 7.88 -4.42
C ASN A 206 14.94 6.99 -5.17
N ILE A 207 13.77 7.52 -5.44
CA ILE A 207 12.81 6.89 -6.35
C ILE A 207 12.89 7.53 -7.73
N THR A 208 12.56 6.75 -8.74
CA THR A 208 12.65 7.19 -10.13
C THR A 208 11.37 6.89 -10.89
N PHE A 209 10.95 7.82 -11.73
CA PHE A 209 9.83 7.62 -12.64
C PHE A 209 10.32 7.23 -14.03
N CYS A 210 9.66 6.24 -14.64
CA CYS A 210 9.92 5.80 -16.00
C CYS A 210 8.61 5.46 -16.71
N PHE A 211 8.47 5.89 -17.96
CA PHE A 211 7.34 5.50 -18.80
C PHE A 211 7.40 4.00 -19.14
N HIS A 212 6.24 3.38 -19.31
CA HIS A 212 6.17 1.97 -19.72
C HIS A 212 6.77 1.74 -21.11
N SER A 213 6.55 2.68 -22.03
CA SER A 213 7.11 2.69 -23.38
C SER A 213 8.64 2.69 -23.45
N ASP A 214 9.31 3.11 -22.37
CA ASP A 214 10.78 3.13 -22.29
C ASP A 214 11.39 1.82 -21.77
N ARG A 215 10.60 0.89 -21.21
CA ARG A 215 11.13 -0.36 -20.62
C ARG A 215 11.89 -1.26 -21.60
N PRO A 216 11.46 -1.45 -22.87
CA PRO A 216 12.27 -2.18 -23.85
C PRO A 216 13.64 -1.55 -24.08
N LYS A 217 13.77 -0.23 -23.87
CA LYS A 217 14.98 0.57 -24.06
C LYS A 217 15.82 0.72 -22.78
N GLN A 218 15.27 0.46 -21.59
CA GLN A 218 15.99 0.50 -20.31
C GLN A 218 17.13 -0.52 -20.21
N GLN A 219 17.10 -1.60 -20.98
CA GLN A 219 18.25 -2.50 -21.13
C GLN A 219 19.49 -1.80 -21.73
N ARG A 220 19.33 -0.58 -22.27
CA ARG A 220 20.38 0.22 -22.93
C ARG A 220 20.69 1.56 -22.23
N GLY A 221 20.49 1.64 -20.91
CA GLY A 221 21.02 2.75 -20.11
C GLY A 221 20.25 4.07 -20.18
N ASN A 222 18.94 4.04 -20.45
CA ASN A 222 18.13 5.26 -20.47
C ASN A 222 17.96 5.85 -19.06
N GLN A 223 18.00 7.19 -18.97
CA GLN A 223 17.86 7.91 -17.70
C GLN A 223 16.40 7.95 -17.26
N PRO A 224 16.12 7.96 -15.95
CA PRO A 224 14.75 8.14 -15.46
C PRO A 224 14.23 9.53 -15.85
N LYS A 225 12.92 9.62 -16.12
CA LYS A 225 12.28 10.89 -16.47
C LYS A 225 12.28 11.85 -15.28
N TYR A 226 11.97 11.33 -14.10
CA TYR A 226 11.99 12.07 -12.84
C TYR A 226 12.75 11.27 -11.78
N LYS A 227 13.35 11.99 -10.82
CA LYS A 227 14.07 11.39 -9.69
C LYS A 227 13.88 12.28 -8.47
N ILE A 228 13.47 11.68 -7.35
CA ILE A 228 13.30 12.35 -6.04
C ILE A 228 13.84 11.50 -4.90
#